data_AF-A0A2E1S6H1-F1
#
_entry.id   AF-A0A2E1S6H1-F1
#
_cell.length_a   1.000
_cell.length_b   1.000
_cell.length_c   1.000
_cell.angle_alpha   90.00
_cell.angle_beta   90.00
_cell.angle_gamma   90.00
#
_symmetry.space_group_name_H-M   'P 1'
#
loop_
_entity.id
_entity.type
_entity.pdbx_description
1 polymer ?
#
loop_
_entity_poly.entity_id
_entity_poly.type
_entity_poly.pdbx_seq_one_letter_code
_entity_poly.pdbx_strand_id
1 'polypeptide(L)'
;MNDFIFYLRLGFEHILDINAYDHLLFLIAMSLPFVFKQMRLLLLLVTGFTIGHTLSLWAASAGIISFSLNWVEFLIPISILLTALHALYWNNSLERKPSLPFFVLATFFGIIHGLGFSAYFSIVFTQKSIGFPLLYFTLGIEFAQLVIVTLVIVVNSILSNLFRVSKRDRILVGSSIIIGNLVPVLITATKAL
;
A
#
# COMPACT_ATOMS: atom_id res chain seq x y z
N MET A 1 -26.90 -8.58 -5.50
CA MET A 1 -26.11 -8.09 -4.35
C MET A 1 -26.21 -6.56 -4.38
N ASN A 2 -26.34 -5.87 -3.25
CA ASN A 2 -26.35 -4.39 -3.25
C ASN A 2 -25.01 -3.89 -3.83
N ASP A 3 -25.04 -2.95 -4.78
CA ASP A 3 -23.84 -2.36 -5.42
C ASP A 3 -22.81 -1.93 -4.38
N PHE A 4 -23.28 -1.37 -3.25
CA PHE A 4 -22.44 -1.04 -2.11
C PHE A 4 -21.59 -2.22 -1.63
N ILE A 5 -22.21 -3.36 -1.34
CA ILE A 5 -21.53 -4.55 -0.79
C ILE A 5 -20.57 -5.13 -1.83
N PHE A 6 -20.99 -5.14 -3.10
CA PHE A 6 -20.16 -5.65 -4.19
C PHE A 6 -18.85 -4.86 -4.31
N TYR A 7 -18.93 -3.54 -4.45
CA TYR A 7 -17.74 -2.71 -4.62
C TYR A 7 -16.90 -2.59 -3.35
N LEU A 8 -17.53 -2.55 -2.17
CA LEU A 8 -16.82 -2.61 -0.89
C LEU A 8 -15.98 -3.90 -0.78
N ARG A 9 -16.59 -5.05 -1.10
CA ARG A 9 -15.91 -6.34 -1.08
C ARG A 9 -14.81 -6.41 -2.13
N LEU A 10 -15.06 -5.90 -3.33
CA LEU A 10 -14.07 -5.85 -4.40
C LEU A 10 -12.82 -5.06 -3.98
N GLY A 11 -12.99 -3.89 -3.35
CA GLY A 11 -11.88 -3.09 -2.83
C GLY A 11 -11.12 -3.78 -1.69
N PHE A 12 -11.85 -4.48 -0.83
CA PHE A 12 -11.24 -5.25 0.26
C PHE A 12 -10.42 -6.44 -0.25
N GLU A 13 -10.98 -7.22 -1.17
CA GLU A 13 -10.33 -8.38 -1.78
C GLU A 13 -9.15 -7.97 -2.67
N HIS A 14 -9.22 -6.81 -3.33
CA HIS A 14 -8.11 -6.27 -4.12
C HIS A 14 -6.81 -6.13 -3.32
N ILE A 15 -6.90 -5.63 -2.07
CA ILE A 15 -5.73 -5.45 -1.19
C ILE A 15 -5.23 -6.78 -0.60
N LEU A 16 -6.12 -7.77 -0.48
CA LEU A 16 -5.83 -9.08 0.12
C LEU A 16 -5.59 -10.19 -0.90
N ASP A 17 -5.51 -9.87 -2.18
CA ASP A 17 -5.29 -10.86 -3.23
C ASP A 17 -3.90 -11.49 -3.09
N ILE A 18 -3.87 -12.80 -2.90
CA ILE A 18 -2.64 -13.59 -2.75
C ILE A 18 -1.82 -13.59 -4.04
N ASN A 19 -2.47 -13.42 -5.20
CA ASN A 19 -1.79 -13.35 -6.50
C ASN A 19 -1.16 -11.97 -6.74
N ALA A 20 -1.63 -10.93 -6.05
CA ALA A 20 -1.18 -9.55 -6.15
C ALA A 20 -0.90 -8.98 -4.75
N TYR A 21 0.09 -9.56 -4.08
CA TYR A 21 0.45 -9.25 -2.69
C TYR A 21 1.38 -8.03 -2.55
N ASP A 22 1.50 -7.20 -3.60
CA ASP A 22 2.33 -5.99 -3.65
C ASP A 22 1.86 -4.95 -2.62
N HIS A 23 0.55 -4.70 -2.55
CA HIS A 23 -0.09 -3.82 -1.57
C HIS A 23 0.16 -4.32 -0.14
N LEU A 24 0.02 -5.63 0.08
CA LEU A 24 0.27 -6.23 1.38
C LEU A 24 1.73 -6.02 1.81
N LEU A 25 2.71 -6.31 0.93
CA LEU A 25 4.13 -6.07 1.23
C LEU A 25 4.43 -4.60 1.50
N PHE A 26 3.85 -3.70 0.71
CA PHE A 26 4.00 -2.26 0.88
C PHE A 26 3.49 -1.79 2.25
N LEU A 27 2.26 -2.20 2.62
CA LEU A 27 1.62 -1.84 3.89
C LEU A 27 2.38 -2.40 5.09
N ILE A 28 2.86 -3.64 4.99
CA ILE A 28 3.72 -4.24 6.03
C ILE A 28 5.01 -3.41 6.13
N ALA A 29 5.71 -3.16 5.02
CA ALA A 29 6.96 -2.40 5.02
C ALA A 29 6.79 -1.00 5.64
N MET A 30 5.70 -0.32 5.31
CA MET A 30 5.37 1.00 5.84
C MET A 30 5.08 0.93 7.35
N SER A 31 4.38 -0.11 7.81
CA SER A 31 3.97 -0.25 9.22
C SER A 31 5.05 -0.80 10.15
N LEU A 32 6.09 -1.45 9.63
CA LEU A 32 7.19 -2.06 10.41
C LEU A 32 7.80 -1.15 11.50
N PRO A 33 8.09 0.15 11.26
CA PRO A 33 8.71 1.01 12.26
C PRO A 33 7.80 1.38 13.43
N PHE A 34 6.49 1.13 13.31
CA PHE A 34 5.47 1.68 14.19
C PHE A 34 5.01 0.70 15.28
N VAL A 35 4.59 1.27 16.41
CA VAL A 35 3.85 0.62 17.50
C VAL A 35 2.63 1.48 17.84
N PHE A 36 1.74 1.02 18.73
CA PHE A 36 0.47 1.72 19.05
C PHE A 36 0.61 3.21 19.39
N LYS A 37 1.77 3.67 19.89
CA LYS A 37 1.98 5.08 20.21
C LYS A 37 1.87 6.00 18.98
N GLN A 38 2.17 5.50 17.79
CA GLN A 38 2.23 6.30 16.55
C GLN A 38 1.07 6.04 15.58
N MET A 39 -0.06 5.48 16.03
CA MET A 39 -1.20 5.12 15.14
C MET A 39 -1.67 6.28 14.28
N ARG A 40 -1.76 7.48 14.86
CA ARG A 40 -2.26 8.66 14.13
C ARG A 40 -1.41 8.97 12.89
N LEU A 41 -0.10 8.84 12.98
CA LEU A 41 0.79 9.07 11.85
C LEU A 41 0.61 7.96 10.80
N LEU A 42 0.59 6.70 11.22
CA LEU A 42 0.43 5.58 10.29
C LEU A 42 -0.93 5.63 9.56
N LEU A 43 -2.03 5.94 10.26
CA LEU A 43 -3.34 6.16 9.65
C LEU A 43 -3.29 7.27 8.60
N LEU A 44 -2.62 8.39 8.90
CA LEU A 44 -2.46 9.48 7.93
C LEU A 44 -1.69 9.04 6.67
N LEU A 45 -0.65 8.20 6.82
CA LEU A 45 0.10 7.67 5.67
C LEU A 45 -0.73 6.68 4.84
N VAL A 46 -1.49 5.80 5.49
CA VAL A 46 -2.39 4.84 4.83
C VAL A 46 -3.47 5.58 4.05
N THR A 47 -4.13 6.55 4.67
CA THR A 47 -5.14 7.37 3.99
C THR A 47 -4.53 8.18 2.84
N GLY A 48 -3.30 8.69 2.99
CA GLY A 48 -2.57 9.36 1.90
C GLY A 48 -2.37 8.44 0.70
N PHE A 49 -1.92 7.21 0.95
CA PHE A 49 -1.81 6.17 -0.08
C PHE A 49 -3.16 5.91 -0.77
N THR A 50 -4.24 5.74 -0.02
CA THR A 50 -5.59 5.51 -0.57
C THR A 50 -6.08 6.67 -1.42
N ILE A 51 -5.81 7.91 -1.02
CA ILE A 51 -6.13 9.10 -1.81
C ILE A 51 -5.40 9.05 -3.14
N GLY A 52 -4.09 8.81 -3.14
CA GLY A 52 -3.30 8.72 -4.37
C GLY A 52 -3.78 7.60 -5.29
N HIS A 53 -4.04 6.43 -4.71
CA HIS A 53 -4.55 5.25 -5.41
C HIS A 53 -5.89 5.55 -6.10
N THR A 54 -6.85 6.06 -5.34
CA THR A 54 -8.19 6.41 -5.84
C THR A 54 -8.11 7.47 -6.94
N LEU A 55 -7.25 8.49 -6.76
CA LEU A 55 -7.08 9.54 -7.75
C LEU A 55 -6.51 9.01 -9.08
N SER A 56 -5.55 8.08 -9.00
CA SER A 56 -4.96 7.47 -10.19
C SER A 56 -5.95 6.58 -10.96
N LEU A 57 -6.77 5.80 -10.25
CA LEU A 57 -7.83 4.99 -10.85
C LEU A 57 -8.88 5.85 -11.52
N TRP A 58 -9.33 6.90 -10.83
CA TRP A 58 -10.26 7.86 -11.39
C TRP A 58 -9.71 8.50 -12.66
N ALA A 59 -8.49 9.04 -12.61
CA ALA A 59 -7.86 9.71 -13.74
C ALA A 59 -7.62 8.76 -14.93
N ALA A 60 -7.19 7.51 -14.68
CA ALA A 60 -7.00 6.51 -15.72
C ALA A 60 -8.32 6.08 -16.35
N SER A 61 -9.36 5.83 -15.53
CA SER A 61 -10.70 5.46 -16.02
C SER A 61 -11.42 6.58 -16.79
N ALA A 62 -11.11 7.84 -16.46
CA ALA A 62 -11.58 9.01 -17.18
C ALA A 62 -10.79 9.28 -18.48
N GLY A 63 -9.76 8.48 -18.78
CA GLY A 63 -8.90 8.66 -19.95
C GLY A 63 -7.97 9.88 -19.88
N ILE A 64 -7.79 10.48 -18.70
CA ILE A 64 -6.95 11.68 -18.49
C ILE A 64 -5.47 11.30 -18.53
N ILE A 65 -5.13 10.14 -17.97
CA ILE A 65 -3.74 9.64 -17.91
C ILE A 65 -3.67 8.25 -18.52
N SER A 66 -2.59 7.98 -19.25
CA SER A 66 -2.23 6.65 -19.71
C SER A 66 -0.74 6.44 -19.47
N PHE A 67 -0.39 5.31 -18.86
CA PHE A 67 0.97 4.90 -18.59
C PHE A 67 1.19 3.49 -19.12
N SER A 68 2.42 3.18 -19.52
CA SER A 68 2.79 1.82 -19.87
C SER A 68 2.73 0.93 -18.63
N LEU A 69 1.98 -0.17 -18.73
CA LEU A 69 1.82 -1.12 -17.63
C LEU A 69 3.18 -1.67 -17.16
N ASN A 70 4.10 -1.95 -18.09
CA ASN A 70 5.43 -2.45 -17.78
C ASN A 70 6.22 -1.49 -16.86
N TRP A 71 6.10 -0.19 -17.10
CA TRP A 71 6.72 0.82 -16.22
C TRP A 71 6.07 0.87 -14.85
N VAL A 72 4.75 0.75 -14.78
CA VAL A 72 4.02 0.74 -13.50
C VAL A 72 4.35 -0.50 -12.68
N GLU A 73 4.32 -1.68 -13.30
CA GLU A 73 4.70 -2.96 -12.69
C GLU A 73 6.16 -3.00 -12.25
N PHE A 74 7.05 -2.21 -12.88
CA PHE A 74 8.41 -2.00 -12.40
C PHE A 74 8.49 -1.02 -11.22
N LEU A 75 7.71 0.06 -11.23
CA LEU A 75 7.73 1.08 -10.18
C LEU A 75 7.10 0.62 -8.86
N ILE A 76 6.10 -0.27 -8.91
CA ILE A 76 5.48 -0.87 -7.73
C ILE A 76 6.52 -1.53 -6.81
N PRO A 77 7.30 -2.55 -7.25
CA PRO A 77 8.29 -3.18 -6.39
C PRO A 77 9.42 -2.22 -5.99
N ILE A 78 9.79 -1.25 -6.84
CA ILE A 78 10.74 -0.19 -6.45
C ILE A 78 10.20 0.62 -5.26
N SER A 79 8.92 0.99 -5.24
CA SER A 79 8.33 1.71 -4.11
C SER A 79 8.31 0.88 -2.81
N ILE A 80 8.11 -0.44 -2.90
CA ILE A 80 8.20 -1.36 -1.77
C ILE A 80 9.65 -1.44 -1.26
N LEU A 81 10.61 -1.58 -2.16
CA LEU A 81 12.04 -1.62 -1.81
C LEU A 81 12.45 -0.34 -1.08
N LEU A 82 12.09 0.83 -1.62
CA LEU A 82 12.39 2.12 -1.00
C LEU A 82 11.76 2.23 0.38
N THR A 83 10.52 1.76 0.56
CA THR A 83 9.85 1.74 1.86
C THR A 83 10.58 0.83 2.86
N ALA A 84 10.96 -0.39 2.44
CA ALA A 84 11.68 -1.34 3.28
C ALA A 84 13.09 -0.85 3.67
N LEU A 85 13.80 -0.19 2.74
CA LEU A 85 15.10 0.44 3.00
C LEU A 85 14.96 1.66 3.93
N HIS A 86 13.92 2.48 3.74
CA HIS A 86 13.63 3.58 4.65
C HIS A 86 13.34 3.08 6.07
N ALA A 87 12.59 1.99 6.21
CA ALA A 87 12.38 1.33 7.50
C ALA A 87 13.71 0.86 8.12
N LEU A 88 14.61 0.25 7.34
CA LEU A 88 15.92 -0.20 7.84
C LEU A 88 16.80 0.95 8.35
N TYR A 89 16.99 1.99 7.54
CA TYR A 89 18.02 3.00 7.79
C TYR A 89 17.51 4.28 8.45
N TRP A 90 16.22 4.61 8.29
CA TRP A 90 15.63 5.88 8.74
C TRP A 90 14.38 5.72 9.62
N ASN A 91 14.21 4.60 10.34
CA ASN A 91 13.06 4.35 11.23
C ASN A 91 12.82 5.36 12.38
N ASN A 92 13.76 6.25 12.68
CA ASN A 92 13.58 7.31 13.68
C ASN A 92 13.24 8.68 13.06
N SER A 93 13.29 8.80 11.73
CA SER A 93 12.98 10.05 11.03
C SER A 93 11.50 10.42 11.12
N LEU A 94 10.62 9.41 11.08
CA LEU A 94 9.16 9.53 11.17
C LEU A 94 8.68 10.07 12.53
N GLU A 95 9.46 9.87 13.61
CA GLU A 95 9.12 10.37 14.93
C GLU A 95 9.58 11.82 15.17
N ARG A 96 10.51 12.33 14.33
CA ARG A 96 11.22 13.61 14.55
C ARG A 96 10.91 14.68 13.49
N LYS A 97 10.38 14.30 12.33
CA LYS A 97 10.13 15.20 11.20
C LYS A 97 8.63 15.47 11.01
N PRO A 98 8.26 16.59 10.38
CA PRO A 98 6.87 16.86 10.02
C PRO A 98 6.29 15.73 9.17
N SER A 99 5.00 15.44 9.34
CA SER A 99 4.30 14.34 8.67
C SER A 99 4.07 14.58 7.16
N LEU A 100 4.14 15.83 6.71
CA LEU A 100 3.78 16.23 5.35
C LEU A 100 4.63 15.57 4.24
N PRO A 101 5.98 15.52 4.30
CA PRO A 101 6.77 14.88 3.24
C PRO A 101 6.47 13.39 3.10
N PHE A 102 6.25 12.71 4.23
CA PHE A 102 5.91 11.29 4.25
C PHE A 102 4.50 11.05 3.71
N PHE A 103 3.56 11.94 4.01
CA PHE A 103 2.21 11.90 3.44
C PHE A 103 2.27 12.06 1.92
N VAL A 104 2.99 13.06 1.41
CA VAL A 104 3.17 13.28 -0.03
C VAL A 104 3.79 12.05 -0.71
N LEU A 105 4.80 11.45 -0.09
CA LEU A 105 5.43 10.24 -0.62
C LEU A 105 4.48 9.03 -0.61
N ALA A 106 3.71 8.83 0.47
CA ALA A 106 2.72 7.77 0.56
C ALA A 106 1.63 7.94 -0.52
N THR A 107 1.14 9.17 -0.72
CA THR A 107 0.20 9.51 -1.79
C THR A 107 0.81 9.23 -3.17
N PHE A 108 2.06 9.61 -3.41
CA PHE A 108 2.76 9.32 -4.66
C PHE A 108 2.88 7.82 -4.93
N PHE A 109 3.24 7.03 -3.92
CA PHE A 109 3.25 5.56 -4.04
C PHE A 109 1.85 4.98 -4.27
N GLY A 110 0.83 5.57 -3.65
CA GLY A 110 -0.57 5.24 -3.93
C GLY A 110 -0.94 5.43 -5.41
N ILE A 111 -0.52 6.54 -6.01
CA ILE A 111 -0.73 6.80 -7.45
C ILE A 111 -0.12 5.68 -8.30
N ILE A 112 1.12 5.29 -8.01
CA ILE A 112 1.81 4.23 -8.75
C ILE A 112 1.04 2.91 -8.65
N HIS A 113 0.62 2.51 -7.45
CA HIS A 113 -0.10 1.25 -7.26
C HIS A 113 -1.47 1.26 -7.94
N GLY A 114 -2.22 2.36 -7.85
CA GLY A 114 -3.55 2.44 -8.48
C GLY A 114 -3.48 2.41 -10.01
N LEU A 115 -2.41 2.92 -10.62
CA LEU A 115 -2.17 2.74 -12.05
C LEU A 115 -2.02 1.26 -12.44
N GLY A 116 -1.46 0.43 -11.55
CA GLY A 116 -1.27 -1.01 -11.80
C GLY A 116 -2.59 -1.77 -11.91
N PHE A 117 -3.64 -1.27 -11.27
CA PHE A 117 -4.99 -1.85 -11.30
C PHE A 117 -5.92 -1.21 -12.33
N SER A 118 -5.50 -0.12 -12.99
CA SER A 118 -6.36 0.70 -13.85
C SER A 118 -6.98 -0.04 -15.04
N ALA A 119 -6.27 -1.01 -15.64
CA ALA A 119 -6.77 -1.82 -16.73
C ALA A 119 -7.94 -2.71 -16.31
N TYR A 120 -7.79 -3.45 -15.20
CA TYR A 120 -8.86 -4.27 -14.63
C TYR A 120 -10.04 -3.40 -14.16
N PHE A 121 -9.74 -2.27 -13.51
CA PHE A 121 -10.76 -1.31 -13.06
C PHE A 121 -11.63 -0.85 -14.24
N SER A 122 -11.04 -0.53 -15.38
CA SER A 122 -11.78 -0.05 -16.56
C SER A 122 -12.71 -1.12 -17.17
N ILE A 123 -12.45 -2.41 -16.92
CA ILE A 123 -13.30 -3.52 -17.37
C ILE A 123 -14.47 -3.71 -16.41
N VAL A 124 -14.22 -3.63 -15.10
CA VAL A 124 -15.23 -3.90 -14.05
C VAL A 124 -16.16 -2.70 -13.82
N PHE A 125 -15.69 -1.49 -14.08
CA PHE A 125 -16.44 -0.26 -13.86
C PHE A 125 -16.88 0.33 -15.20
N THR A 126 -18.18 0.29 -15.49
CA THR A 126 -18.74 0.95 -16.67
C THR A 126 -18.64 2.48 -16.53
N GLN A 127 -18.11 3.13 -17.57
CA GLN A 127 -17.77 4.57 -17.56
C GLN A 127 -18.91 5.50 -17.14
N LYS A 128 -20.18 5.10 -17.34
CA LYS A 128 -21.35 5.94 -17.03
C LYS A 128 -21.63 6.11 -15.54
N SER A 129 -21.04 5.30 -14.65
CA SER A 129 -21.40 5.29 -13.23
C SER A 129 -20.21 5.15 -12.29
N ILE A 130 -19.03 5.67 -12.60
CA ILE A 130 -17.81 5.46 -11.79
C ILE A 130 -17.92 6.05 -10.36
N GLY A 131 -18.67 7.14 -10.15
CA GLY A 131 -18.67 7.90 -8.88
C GLY A 131 -18.90 7.09 -7.60
N PHE A 132 -20.12 6.59 -7.38
CA PHE A 132 -20.45 5.80 -6.18
C PHE A 132 -19.70 4.46 -6.10
N PRO A 133 -19.62 3.65 -7.17
CA PRO A 133 -18.77 2.46 -7.22
C PRO A 133 -17.33 2.69 -6.79
N LEU A 134 -16.67 3.74 -7.31
CA LEU A 134 -15.29 4.07 -6.93
C LEU A 134 -15.22 4.43 -5.44
N LEU A 135 -16.17 5.21 -4.93
CA LEU A 135 -16.22 5.54 -3.51
C LEU A 135 -16.36 4.28 -2.63
N TYR A 136 -17.25 3.36 -2.99
CA TYR A 136 -17.44 2.11 -2.24
C TYR A 136 -16.20 1.20 -2.31
N PHE A 137 -15.57 1.14 -3.48
CA PHE A 137 -14.31 0.44 -3.69
C PHE A 137 -13.18 1.04 -2.83
N THR A 138 -13.06 2.37 -2.79
CA THR A 138 -12.10 3.08 -1.93
C THR A 138 -12.34 2.81 -0.45
N LEU A 139 -13.59 2.75 0.01
CA LEU A 139 -13.91 2.37 1.38
C LEU A 139 -13.49 0.92 1.68
N GLY A 140 -13.64 0.01 0.73
CA GLY A 140 -13.14 -1.36 0.82
C GLY A 140 -11.63 -1.43 0.97
N ILE A 141 -10.90 -0.65 0.16
CA ILE A 141 -9.44 -0.54 0.23
C ILE A 141 -8.99 -0.03 1.60
N GLU A 142 -9.51 1.12 2.03
CA GLU A 142 -9.13 1.72 3.32
C GLU A 142 -9.41 0.73 4.45
N PHE A 143 -10.56 0.04 4.42
CA PHE A 143 -10.90 -0.96 5.43
C PHE A 143 -9.90 -2.12 5.47
N ALA A 144 -9.52 -2.69 4.32
CA ALA A 144 -8.51 -3.75 4.27
C ALA A 144 -7.16 -3.28 4.81
N GLN A 145 -6.73 -2.08 4.44
CA GLN A 145 -5.47 -1.51 4.92
C GLN A 145 -5.49 -1.29 6.43
N LEU A 146 -6.58 -0.77 6.99
CA LEU A 146 -6.75 -0.59 8.44
C LEU A 146 -6.63 -1.91 9.18
N VAL A 147 -7.19 -3.00 8.64
CA VAL A 147 -7.05 -4.35 9.20
C VAL A 147 -5.58 -4.78 9.17
N ILE A 148 -4.89 -4.65 8.03
CA ILE A 148 -3.50 -5.06 7.87
C ILE A 148 -2.58 -4.28 8.81
N VAL A 149 -2.65 -2.95 8.81
CA VAL A 149 -1.74 -2.14 9.65
C VAL A 149 -1.99 -2.42 11.13
N THR A 150 -3.25 -2.54 11.55
CA THR A 150 -3.58 -2.90 12.94
C THR A 150 -2.98 -4.24 13.31
N LEU A 151 -3.07 -5.24 12.44
CA LEU A 151 -2.46 -6.56 12.67
C LEU A 151 -0.94 -6.46 12.83
N VAL A 152 -0.25 -5.73 11.95
CA VAL A 152 1.21 -5.54 12.05
C VAL A 152 1.59 -4.85 13.35
N ILE A 153 0.84 -3.85 13.78
CA ILE A 153 1.09 -3.11 15.02
C ILE A 153 0.86 -4.00 16.25
N VAL A 154 -0.19 -4.83 16.24
CA VAL A 154 -0.46 -5.81 17.29
C VAL A 154 0.71 -6.79 17.40
N VAL A 155 1.16 -7.36 16.28
CA VAL A 155 2.32 -8.26 16.24
C VAL A 155 3.57 -7.56 16.76
N ASN A 156 3.85 -6.35 16.28
CA ASN A 156 4.98 -5.54 16.73
C ASN A 156 4.94 -5.25 18.24
N SER A 157 3.75 -5.01 18.79
CA SER A 157 3.56 -4.72 20.21
C SER A 157 3.70 -5.97 21.07
N ILE A 158 3.22 -7.13 20.61
CA ILE A 158 3.45 -8.42 21.27
C ILE A 158 4.94 -8.74 21.29
N LEU A 159 5.61 -8.65 20.14
CA LEU A 159 7.06 -8.90 20.03
C LEU A 159 7.86 -7.95 20.95
N SER A 160 7.49 -6.67 21.02
CA SER A 160 8.18 -5.68 21.84
C SER A 160 7.91 -5.84 23.34
N ASN A 161 6.66 -6.10 23.74
CA ASN A 161 6.25 -6.05 25.15
C ASN A 161 6.32 -7.43 25.83
N LEU A 162 5.92 -8.50 25.14
CA LEU A 162 5.91 -9.85 25.68
C LEU A 162 7.26 -10.54 25.46
N PHE A 163 7.76 -10.53 24.23
CA PHE A 163 9.01 -11.22 23.86
C PHE A 163 10.26 -10.34 23.96
N ARG A 164 10.10 -9.05 24.29
CA ARG A 164 11.21 -8.07 24.44
C ARG A 164 12.13 -7.98 23.22
N VAL A 165 11.61 -8.27 22.03
CA VAL A 165 12.35 -8.16 20.77
C VAL A 165 12.61 -6.69 20.46
N SER A 166 13.88 -6.36 20.21
CA SER A 166 14.29 -4.98 19.98
C SER A 166 13.63 -4.39 18.72
N LYS A 167 13.41 -3.06 18.69
CA LYS A 167 12.92 -2.36 17.48
C LYS A 167 13.80 -2.67 16.26
N ARG A 168 15.12 -2.75 16.48
CA ARG A 168 16.10 -3.07 15.44
C ARG A 168 15.85 -4.45 14.84
N ASP A 169 15.68 -5.48 15.66
CA ASP A 169 15.54 -6.86 15.16
C ASP A 169 14.21 -7.04 14.43
N ARG A 170 13.12 -6.46 14.94
CA ARG A 170 11.82 -6.49 14.25
C ARG A 170 11.88 -5.87 12.86
N ILE A 171 12.51 -4.70 12.74
CA ILE A 171 12.68 -4.00 11.46
C ILE A 171 13.62 -4.78 10.54
N LEU A 172 14.75 -5.28 11.06
CA LEU A 172 15.71 -6.03 10.26
C LEU A 172 15.09 -7.29 9.68
N VAL A 173 14.49 -8.13 10.52
CA VAL A 173 13.85 -9.38 10.09
C VAL A 173 12.69 -9.10 9.14
N GLY A 174 11.81 -8.15 9.50
CA GLY A 174 10.67 -7.76 8.67
C GLY A 174 11.09 -7.28 7.29
N SER A 175 12.04 -6.33 7.21
CA SER A 175 12.54 -5.82 5.94
C SER A 175 13.30 -6.88 5.15
N SER A 176 14.06 -7.77 5.79
CA SER A 176 14.73 -8.89 5.10
C SER A 176 13.73 -9.85 4.44
N ILE A 177 12.63 -10.19 5.13
CA ILE A 177 11.56 -11.02 4.56
C ILE A 177 10.94 -10.32 3.34
N ILE A 178 10.60 -9.04 3.48
CA ILE A 178 9.97 -8.26 2.40
C ILE A 178 10.90 -8.18 1.19
N ILE A 179 12.14 -7.77 1.38
CA ILE A 179 13.14 -7.66 0.31
C ILE A 179 13.38 -9.03 -0.35
N GLY A 180 13.46 -10.10 0.44
CA GLY A 180 13.60 -11.47 -0.09
C GLY A 180 12.46 -11.88 -1.02
N ASN A 181 11.21 -11.57 -0.65
CA ASN A 181 10.04 -11.81 -1.52
C ASN A 181 10.00 -10.89 -2.74
N LEU A 182 10.59 -9.70 -2.64
CA LEU A 182 10.61 -8.71 -3.71
C LEU A 182 11.59 -9.05 -4.85
N VAL A 183 12.68 -9.78 -4.55
CA VAL A 183 13.74 -10.06 -5.53
C VAL A 183 13.21 -10.73 -6.81
N PRO A 184 12.41 -11.82 -6.76
CA PRO A 184 11.85 -12.42 -7.97
C PRO A 184 10.94 -11.48 -8.76
N VAL A 185 10.17 -10.63 -8.07
CA VAL A 185 9.27 -9.65 -8.68
C VAL A 185 10.07 -8.59 -9.44
N LEU A 186 11.12 -8.04 -8.83
CA LEU A 186 12.02 -7.07 -9.47
C LEU A 186 12.70 -7.66 -10.71
N ILE A 187 13.20 -8.90 -10.64
CA ILE A 187 13.85 -9.56 -11.79
C ILE A 187 12.86 -9.70 -12.95
N THR A 188 11.62 -10.09 -12.65
CA THR A 188 10.57 -10.27 -13.65
C THR A 188 10.17 -8.94 -14.28
N ALA A 189 9.90 -7.93 -13.45
CA ALA A 189 9.53 -6.60 -13.93
C ALA A 189 10.64 -5.94 -14.76
N THR A 190 11.90 -6.11 -14.39
CA THR A 190 13.04 -5.55 -15.14
C THR A 190 13.19 -6.19 -16.52
N LYS A 191 12.85 -7.47 -16.69
CA LYS A 191 12.89 -8.16 -18.00
C LYS A 191 11.74 -7.72 -18.93
N ALA A 192 10.69 -7.13 -18.38
CA ALA A 192 9.52 -6.68 -19.15
C ALA A 192 9.65 -5.24 -19.67
N LEU A 193 10.65 -4.49 -19.22
CA LEU A 193 11.01 -3.16 -19.74
C LEU A 193 11.75 -3.26 -21.07
#